data_AF-A0AAE6TA59-F1
#
_entry.id   AF-A0AAE6TA59-F1
#
_cell.length_a   1.000
_cell.length_b   1.000
_cell.length_c   1.000
_cell.angle_alpha   90.00
_cell.angle_beta   90.00
_cell.angle_gamma   90.00
#
_symmetry.space_group_name_H-M   'P 1'
#
loop_
_entity.id
_entity.type
_entity.pdbx_description
1 polymer ?
#
loop_
_entity_poly.entity_id
_entity_poly.type
_entity_poly.pdbx_seq_one_letter_code
_entity_poly.pdbx_strand_id
1 'polypeptide(L)'
;MSKKGYHKKVVQEFSNDVLITLTAKKSAPYKIWYPVMSADGKRQKKSQYAKSLEKAVKLAETRVESIEASGLAHVKPLSKDEASAIDHFKKKNPDTSLSETVREFSSKKEKIRANLFAEEAVEQFVKWWSVQREVGSGSKQYQKAFVNRVQRFAKSFEGHKMSSLSEEEVEDWKNGLTDEKTGKLLSCKARNEYLSTIKKLFTFCRLNTIEKLENLLKENPPKEFYSVSNVEKILDVFRPKKYENKPMHPCYPSVVLSIFAGLRQSEAIVLDWSVLNKAMASKVEKKTFVITESKTDPRQVLMNETLLKWLEIVPEEERIGEVFKTKAKNKQRKQDAFSEQFRNALKGVVRVAKNGLRHSCATYLVAKHNDYQFVADQMGNSVAMQRQHYVTPLTYEEAMEFWNLTPYSEVEALQIELEKERAEKERLAREEQEKEWREQSKKEVEKCIRDTGGIEPLRYAENLSEEDVWEDFYGED
;
A
#
# COMPACT_ATOMS: atom_id res chain seq x y z
N MET A 1 16.76 4.02 74.67
CA MET A 1 16.10 5.33 74.42
C MET A 1 15.52 5.34 73.00
N SER A 2 14.19 5.16 72.90
CA SER A 2 13.44 5.08 71.65
C SER A 2 13.29 6.47 70.99
N LYS A 3 13.85 6.67 69.80
CA LYS A 3 13.53 7.83 68.95
C LYS A 3 12.35 7.47 68.04
N LYS A 4 11.19 8.02 68.40
CA LYS A 4 9.93 8.00 67.64
C LYS A 4 10.15 8.18 66.14
N GLY A 5 9.73 7.17 65.36
CA GLY A 5 9.64 7.23 63.92
C GLY A 5 8.59 8.25 63.48
N TYR A 6 9.02 9.30 62.79
CA TYR A 6 8.13 10.09 61.97
C TYR A 6 7.86 9.30 60.70
N HIS A 7 6.67 8.72 60.57
CA HIS A 7 6.21 8.11 59.32
C HIS A 7 6.25 9.18 58.21
N LYS A 8 7.14 9.02 57.24
CA LYS A 8 7.15 9.81 56.01
C LYS A 8 5.86 9.49 55.25
N LYS A 9 4.86 10.37 55.33
CA LYS A 9 3.64 10.22 54.55
C LYS A 9 3.97 10.58 53.09
N VAL A 10 3.98 9.57 52.22
CA VAL A 10 4.01 9.79 50.77
C VAL A 10 2.70 10.49 50.42
N VAL A 11 2.82 11.64 49.77
CA VAL A 11 1.68 12.47 49.37
C VAL A 11 1.19 12.03 48.01
N GLN A 12 2.13 11.73 47.10
CA GLN A 12 1.83 11.37 45.73
C GLN A 12 3.05 10.69 45.09
N GLU A 13 2.78 9.68 44.28
CA GLU A 13 3.76 8.91 43.49
C GLU A 13 3.48 9.13 42.01
N PHE A 14 4.51 9.48 41.25
CA PHE A 14 4.41 9.77 39.80
C PHE A 14 5.03 8.63 38.98
N SER A 15 6.01 7.93 39.55
CA SER A 15 6.58 6.68 39.06
C SER A 15 7.28 5.97 40.24
N ASN A 16 7.70 4.71 40.05
CA ASN A 16 8.48 3.96 41.06
C ASN A 16 9.74 4.71 41.56
N ASP A 17 10.16 5.75 40.84
CA ASP A 17 11.40 6.48 41.08
C ASP A 17 11.21 7.95 41.47
N VAL A 18 10.02 8.53 41.26
CA VAL A 18 9.73 9.93 41.58
C VAL A 18 8.57 10.04 42.57
N LEU A 19 8.88 10.54 43.77
CA LEU A 19 7.97 10.53 44.93
C LEU A 19 7.95 11.88 45.63
N ILE A 20 6.76 12.34 46.02
CA ILE A 20 6.56 13.54 46.86
C ILE A 20 6.25 13.09 48.30
N THR A 21 7.01 13.60 49.26
CA THR A 21 6.86 13.29 50.69
C THR A 21 6.67 14.55 51.52
N LEU A 22 5.85 14.48 52.59
CA LEU A 22 5.75 15.56 53.57
C LEU A 22 6.95 15.57 54.51
N THR A 23 7.39 16.77 54.85
CA THR A 23 8.48 16.99 55.81
C THR A 23 8.03 17.91 56.95
N ALA A 24 8.73 17.86 58.07
CA ALA A 24 8.43 18.68 59.24
C ALA A 24 8.77 20.18 59.06
N LYS A 25 9.34 20.59 57.92
CA LYS A 25 9.72 21.99 57.65
C LYS A 25 8.51 22.80 57.15
N LYS A 26 7.99 23.69 58.00
CA LYS A 26 6.84 24.58 57.67
C LYS A 26 7.06 25.49 56.45
N SER A 27 8.30 25.93 56.19
CA SER A 27 8.61 26.85 55.09
C SER A 27 8.78 26.18 53.72
N ALA A 28 8.90 24.84 53.69
CA ALA A 28 8.97 24.04 52.45
C ALA A 28 8.53 22.59 52.75
N PRO A 29 7.21 22.37 52.94
CA PRO A 29 6.71 21.12 53.51
C PRO A 29 6.77 19.94 52.54
N TYR A 30 6.91 20.17 51.22
CA TYR A 30 6.93 19.11 50.21
C TYR A 30 8.35 18.82 49.74
N LYS A 31 8.77 17.55 49.79
CA LYS A 31 10.06 17.07 49.31
C LYS A 31 9.88 16.07 48.17
N ILE A 32 10.39 16.42 47.00
CA ILE A 32 10.42 15.56 45.81
C ILE A 32 11.72 14.78 45.81
N TRP A 33 11.65 13.46 45.62
CA TRP A 33 12.79 12.58 45.38
C TRP A 33 12.82 12.15 43.93
N TYR A 34 14.02 12.11 43.32
CA TYR A 34 14.20 11.68 41.93
C TYR A 34 15.62 11.12 41.70
N PRO A 35 15.80 10.17 40.77
CA PRO A 35 17.11 9.66 40.39
C PRO A 35 17.86 10.62 39.48
N VAL A 36 19.19 10.62 39.58
CA VAL A 36 20.11 11.23 38.62
C VAL A 36 21.31 10.31 38.38
N MET A 37 21.99 10.46 37.26
CA MET A 37 23.30 9.84 37.04
C MET A 37 24.41 10.82 37.43
N SER A 38 25.39 10.37 38.20
CA SER A 38 26.63 11.11 38.40
C SER A 38 27.56 10.97 37.20
N ALA A 39 28.58 11.83 37.11
CA ALA A 39 29.54 11.85 36.00
C ALA A 39 30.33 10.52 35.84
N ASP A 40 30.40 9.72 36.90
CA ASP A 40 30.99 8.36 36.93
C ASP A 40 29.97 7.25 36.57
N GLY A 41 28.76 7.59 36.15
CA GLY A 41 27.74 6.65 35.68
C GLY A 41 26.98 5.92 36.80
N LYS A 42 27.08 6.34 38.06
CA LYS A 42 26.30 5.77 39.17
C LYS A 42 24.94 6.45 39.31
N ARG A 43 23.91 5.65 39.56
CA ARG A 43 22.57 6.16 39.89
C ARG A 43 22.54 6.69 41.33
N GLN A 44 22.23 7.96 41.50
CA GLN A 44 22.11 8.64 42.80
C GLN A 44 20.69 9.15 43.02
N LYS A 45 20.22 9.15 44.27
CA LYS A 45 18.92 9.70 44.63
C LYS A 45 19.09 11.13 45.13
N LYS A 46 18.54 12.10 44.40
CA LYS A 46 18.52 13.52 44.79
C LYS A 46 17.14 13.92 45.30
N SER A 47 17.09 15.08 45.95
CA SER A 47 15.83 15.65 46.42
C SER A 47 15.78 17.16 46.25
N GLN A 48 14.58 17.67 46.02
CA GLN A 48 14.27 19.08 45.96
C GLN A 48 13.07 19.39 46.86
N TYR A 49 12.98 20.62 47.36
CA TYR A 49 11.91 21.06 48.25
C TYR A 49 11.03 22.09 47.57
N ALA A 50 9.73 22.09 47.89
CA ALA A 50 8.74 23.02 47.38
C ALA A 50 7.84 23.56 48.50
N LYS A 51 7.39 24.81 48.33
CA LYS A 51 6.57 25.54 49.32
C LYS A 51 5.07 25.19 49.24
N SER A 52 4.59 24.69 48.10
CA SER A 52 3.21 24.26 47.88
C SER A 52 3.18 22.92 47.14
N LEU A 53 2.07 22.18 47.29
CA LEU A 53 1.87 20.89 46.62
C LEU A 53 1.89 21.06 45.10
N GLU A 54 1.19 22.07 44.58
CA GLU A 54 1.14 22.39 43.15
C GLU A 54 2.54 22.60 42.53
N LYS A 55 3.42 23.34 43.22
CA LYS A 55 4.81 23.51 42.78
C LYS A 55 5.59 22.20 42.87
N ALA A 56 5.30 21.35 43.85
CA ALA A 56 5.94 20.05 43.99
C ALA A 56 5.54 19.08 42.87
N VAL A 57 4.25 19.09 42.48
CA VAL A 57 3.70 18.30 41.38
C VAL A 57 4.34 18.71 40.06
N LYS A 58 4.32 20.02 39.74
CA LYS A 58 4.94 20.53 38.50
C LYS A 58 6.44 20.21 38.42
N LEU A 59 7.16 20.32 39.54
CA LEU A 59 8.57 19.91 39.60
C LEU A 59 8.75 18.40 39.41
N ALA A 60 7.84 17.58 39.92
CA ALA A 60 7.89 16.12 39.75
C ALA A 60 7.64 15.73 38.28
N GLU A 61 6.64 16.31 37.62
CA GLU A 61 6.34 16.11 36.20
C GLU A 61 7.53 16.43 35.31
N THR A 62 8.13 17.62 35.48
CA THR A 62 9.35 18.00 34.73
C THR A 62 10.52 17.02 34.97
N ARG A 63 10.61 16.39 36.15
CA ARG A 63 11.64 15.38 36.42
C ARG A 63 11.32 14.05 35.76
N VAL A 64 10.06 13.63 35.71
CA VAL A 64 9.65 12.43 34.96
C VAL A 64 9.98 12.60 33.49
N GLU A 65 9.59 13.71 32.87
CA GLU A 65 9.91 14.03 31.47
C GLU A 65 11.43 14.02 31.21
N SER A 66 12.21 14.61 32.10
CA SER A 66 13.68 14.62 31.99
C SER A 66 14.30 13.23 32.12
N ILE A 67 13.73 12.33 32.93
CA ILE A 67 14.22 10.96 33.15
C ILE A 67 13.87 10.07 31.95
N GLU A 68 12.69 10.25 31.37
CA GLU A 68 12.26 9.58 30.15
C GLU A 68 13.12 10.01 28.97
N ALA A 69 13.32 11.33 28.78
CA ALA A 69 14.15 11.88 27.71
C ALA A 69 15.63 11.45 27.80
N SER A 70 16.16 11.23 29.00
CA SER A 70 17.55 10.77 29.18
C SER A 70 17.72 9.25 29.09
N GLY A 71 16.65 8.49 28.84
CA GLY A 71 16.66 7.03 28.83
C GLY A 71 16.85 6.38 30.21
N LEU A 72 16.83 7.15 31.30
CA LEU A 72 17.01 6.65 32.67
C LEU A 72 15.81 5.81 33.12
N ALA A 73 14.63 6.08 32.56
CA ALA A 73 13.42 5.27 32.75
C ALA A 73 13.56 3.82 32.24
N HIS A 74 14.50 3.57 31.31
CA HIS A 74 14.67 2.27 30.64
C HIS A 74 15.88 1.48 31.15
N VAL A 75 16.59 1.97 32.18
CA VAL A 75 17.70 1.22 32.81
C VAL A 75 17.09 0.07 33.61
N LYS A 76 16.92 -1.07 32.97
CA LYS A 76 16.59 -2.33 33.66
C LYS A 76 17.69 -2.65 34.68
N PRO A 77 17.37 -3.23 35.84
CA PRO A 77 18.38 -3.82 36.71
C PRO A 77 19.20 -4.82 35.88
N LEU A 78 20.53 -4.73 35.95
CA LEU A 78 21.41 -5.74 35.36
C LEU A 78 20.99 -7.11 35.89
N SER A 79 20.85 -8.09 35.02
CA SER A 79 20.69 -9.49 35.41
C SER A 79 21.90 -9.95 36.25
N LYS A 80 21.73 -11.04 37.01
CA LYS A 80 22.84 -11.62 37.80
C LYS A 80 24.03 -11.98 36.90
N ASP A 81 23.76 -12.45 35.69
CA ASP A 81 24.80 -12.84 34.74
C ASP A 81 25.54 -11.62 34.18
N GLU A 82 24.83 -10.55 33.85
CA GLU A 82 25.45 -9.28 33.41
C GLU A 82 26.28 -8.65 34.55
N ALA A 83 25.76 -8.65 35.77
CA ALA A 83 26.48 -8.16 36.94
C ALA A 83 27.75 -8.99 37.23
N SER A 84 27.64 -10.31 37.14
CA SER A 84 28.76 -11.25 37.31
C SER A 84 29.82 -11.07 36.22
N ALA A 85 29.41 -10.90 34.95
CA ALA A 85 30.31 -10.63 33.84
C ALA A 85 31.07 -9.32 34.01
N ILE A 86 30.38 -8.26 34.47
CA ILE A 86 31.01 -6.96 34.75
C ILE A 86 31.98 -7.06 35.95
N ASP A 87 31.62 -7.79 37.00
CA ASP A 87 32.50 -8.01 38.16
C ASP A 87 33.74 -8.82 37.79
N HIS A 88 33.56 -9.88 37.01
CA HIS A 88 34.66 -10.69 36.46
C HIS A 88 35.59 -9.83 35.59
N PHE A 89 35.02 -9.01 34.71
CA PHE A 89 35.78 -8.09 33.87
C PHE A 89 36.62 -7.12 34.70
N LYS A 90 36.03 -6.49 35.72
CA LYS A 90 36.72 -5.55 36.62
C LYS A 90 37.84 -6.21 37.43
N LYS A 91 37.64 -7.45 37.89
CA LYS A 91 38.66 -8.21 38.62
C LYS A 91 39.86 -8.57 37.74
N LYS A 92 39.61 -8.94 36.49
CA LYS A 92 40.69 -9.30 35.56
C LYS A 92 41.41 -8.10 34.94
N ASN A 93 40.74 -6.96 34.85
CA ASN A 93 41.27 -5.77 34.20
C ASN A 93 41.13 -4.54 35.13
N PRO A 94 41.88 -4.50 36.25
CA PRO A 94 41.74 -3.45 37.25
C PRO A 94 42.14 -2.06 36.73
N ASP A 95 43.00 -2.00 35.72
CA ASP A 95 43.61 -0.77 35.21
C ASP A 95 42.88 -0.16 34.00
N THR A 96 41.77 -0.76 33.54
CA THR A 96 40.97 -0.21 32.42
C THR A 96 39.48 -0.27 32.71
N SER A 97 38.74 0.71 32.19
CA SER A 97 37.29 0.70 32.31
C SER A 97 36.64 -0.14 31.21
N LEU A 98 35.48 -0.74 31.49
CA LEU A 98 34.68 -1.42 30.45
C LEU A 98 34.36 -0.47 29.29
N SER A 99 34.13 0.81 29.58
CA SER A 99 33.88 1.83 28.55
C SER A 99 35.09 2.04 27.64
N GLU A 100 36.29 2.12 28.21
CA GLU A 100 37.55 2.26 27.47
C GLU A 100 37.83 1.01 26.63
N THR A 101 37.67 -0.18 27.20
CA THR A 101 37.82 -1.44 26.46
C THR A 101 36.82 -1.57 25.30
N VAL A 102 35.55 -1.16 25.51
CA VAL A 102 34.55 -1.15 24.42
C VAL A 102 34.92 -0.13 23.34
N ARG A 103 35.44 1.05 23.71
CA ARG A 103 35.92 2.06 22.75
C ARG A 103 37.12 1.54 21.96
N GLU A 104 38.11 0.95 22.62
CA GLU A 104 39.27 0.36 21.97
C GLU A 104 38.90 -0.80 21.05
N PHE A 105 38.04 -1.70 21.52
CA PHE A 105 37.56 -2.81 20.70
C PHE A 105 36.78 -2.31 19.50
N SER A 106 35.95 -1.28 19.67
CA SER A 106 35.23 -0.64 18.57
C SER A 106 36.20 -0.01 17.58
N SER A 107 37.18 0.78 18.04
CA SER A 107 38.22 1.39 17.20
C SER A 107 39.08 0.35 16.47
N LYS A 108 39.47 -0.74 17.14
CA LYS A 108 40.18 -1.86 16.50
C LYS A 108 39.32 -2.53 15.45
N LYS A 109 38.03 -2.78 15.75
CA LYS A 109 37.08 -3.39 14.81
C LYS A 109 36.80 -2.49 13.60
N GLU A 110 36.79 -1.18 13.79
CA GLU A 110 36.69 -0.18 12.73
C GLU A 110 37.90 -0.25 11.80
N LYS A 111 39.11 -0.29 12.35
CA LYS A 111 40.35 -0.47 11.57
C LYS A 111 40.41 -1.82 10.85
N ILE A 112 39.86 -2.88 11.44
CA ILE A 112 39.81 -4.21 10.80
C ILE A 112 38.90 -4.16 9.57
N ARG A 113 37.71 -3.57 9.67
CA ARG A 113 36.73 -3.53 8.57
C ARG A 113 37.16 -2.69 7.38
N ALA A 114 37.87 -1.58 7.64
CA ALA A 114 38.43 -0.75 6.58
C ALA A 114 39.50 -1.50 5.76
N ASN A 115 40.20 -2.46 6.36
CA ASN A 115 41.31 -3.19 5.73
C ASN A 115 40.96 -4.58 5.20
N LEU A 116 39.68 -4.94 5.21
CA LEU A 116 39.20 -6.18 4.58
C LEU A 116 39.40 -6.13 3.07
N PHE A 117 39.67 -7.29 2.49
CA PHE A 117 39.54 -7.47 1.04
C PHE A 117 38.07 -7.40 0.61
N ALA A 118 37.80 -7.01 -0.63
CA ALA A 118 36.43 -6.75 -1.11
C ALA A 118 35.49 -7.96 -0.92
N GLU A 119 35.97 -9.16 -1.19
CA GLU A 119 35.25 -10.42 -0.98
C GLU A 119 34.90 -10.68 0.49
N GLU A 120 35.85 -10.47 1.40
CA GLU A 120 35.66 -10.64 2.85
C GLU A 120 34.70 -9.59 3.40
N ALA A 121 34.83 -8.34 2.92
CA ALA A 121 33.96 -7.24 3.29
C ALA A 121 32.51 -7.52 2.89
N VAL A 122 32.29 -8.03 1.67
CA VAL A 122 30.95 -8.38 1.17
C VAL A 122 30.38 -9.57 1.92
N GLU A 123 31.16 -10.62 2.20
CA GLU A 123 30.68 -11.76 2.99
C GLU A 123 30.20 -11.30 4.38
N GLN A 124 31.04 -10.55 5.09
CA GLN A 124 30.69 -10.02 6.41
C GLN A 124 29.51 -9.04 6.36
N PHE A 125 29.45 -8.21 5.31
CA PHE A 125 28.36 -7.25 5.13
C PHE A 125 27.03 -7.95 4.88
N VAL A 126 26.98 -8.96 4.01
CA VAL A 126 25.76 -9.72 3.72
C VAL A 126 25.27 -10.46 4.97
N LYS A 127 26.19 -11.05 5.75
CA LYS A 127 25.84 -11.71 7.02
C LYS A 127 25.26 -10.72 8.02
N TRP A 128 25.94 -9.60 8.24
CA TRP A 128 25.46 -8.53 9.12
C TRP A 128 24.11 -7.98 8.66
N TRP A 129 23.99 -7.67 7.37
CA TRP A 129 22.80 -7.08 6.76
C TRP A 129 21.59 -8.02 6.82
N SER A 130 21.78 -9.33 6.66
CA SER A 130 20.72 -10.33 6.77
C SER A 130 20.13 -10.38 8.19
N VAL A 131 20.97 -10.34 9.23
CA VAL A 131 20.51 -10.30 10.63
C VAL A 131 19.71 -9.02 10.90
N GLN A 132 20.16 -7.86 10.41
CA GLN A 132 19.41 -6.61 10.55
C GLN A 132 18.03 -6.65 9.86
N ARG A 133 17.89 -7.51 8.84
CA ARG A 133 16.67 -7.63 8.03
C ARG A 133 15.75 -8.75 8.48
N GLU A 134 16.20 -9.74 9.24
CA GLU A 134 15.27 -10.68 9.90
C GLU A 134 14.38 -9.97 10.94
N VAL A 135 14.86 -8.84 11.47
CA VAL A 135 14.09 -7.95 12.36
C VAL A 135 13.15 -7.00 11.57
N GLY A 136 13.26 -6.93 10.23
CA GLY A 136 12.51 -5.97 9.40
C GLY A 136 11.89 -6.57 8.13
N SER A 137 10.58 -6.38 7.94
CA SER A 137 9.82 -6.86 6.78
C SER A 137 10.37 -6.32 5.45
N GLY A 138 10.97 -7.19 4.63
CA GLY A 138 11.35 -6.81 3.27
C GLY A 138 11.37 -7.98 2.32
N SER A 139 11.04 -7.73 1.05
CA SER A 139 10.83 -8.81 0.08
C SER A 139 12.11 -9.62 -0.17
N LYS A 140 11.96 -10.95 -0.29
CA LYS A 140 13.05 -11.88 -0.65
C LYS A 140 13.74 -11.48 -1.97
N GLN A 141 12.99 -10.91 -2.90
CA GLN A 141 13.51 -10.43 -4.18
C GLN A 141 14.47 -9.25 -4.02
N TYR A 142 14.10 -8.28 -3.19
CA TYR A 142 14.98 -7.16 -2.90
C TYR A 142 16.26 -7.64 -2.20
N GLN A 143 16.15 -8.60 -1.28
CA GLN A 143 17.33 -9.23 -0.65
C GLN A 143 18.26 -9.87 -1.69
N LYS A 144 17.71 -10.69 -2.60
CA LYS A 144 18.48 -11.30 -3.69
C LYS A 144 19.15 -10.24 -4.58
N ALA A 145 18.41 -9.23 -5.01
CA ALA A 145 18.96 -8.16 -5.84
C ALA A 145 20.03 -7.35 -5.11
N PHE A 146 19.90 -7.13 -3.80
CA PHE A 146 20.90 -6.46 -2.99
C PHE A 146 22.21 -7.27 -2.92
N VAL A 147 22.10 -8.55 -2.59
CA VAL A 147 23.24 -9.49 -2.51
C VAL A 147 23.96 -9.59 -3.85
N ASN A 148 23.22 -9.75 -4.96
CA ASN A 148 23.82 -9.81 -6.29
C ASN A 148 24.64 -8.54 -6.64
N ARG A 149 24.20 -7.35 -6.20
CA ARG A 149 24.93 -6.10 -6.48
C ARG A 149 26.27 -6.04 -5.75
N VAL A 150 26.29 -6.40 -4.46
CA VAL A 150 27.54 -6.40 -3.68
C VAL A 150 28.49 -7.52 -4.11
N GLN A 151 27.97 -8.69 -4.49
CA GLN A 151 28.79 -9.79 -5.01
C GLN A 151 29.44 -9.44 -6.34
N ARG A 152 28.70 -8.76 -7.24
CA ARG A 152 29.28 -8.28 -8.49
C ARG A 152 30.39 -7.26 -8.26
N PHE A 153 30.25 -6.40 -7.26
CA PHE A 153 31.31 -5.48 -6.83
C PHE A 153 32.54 -6.23 -6.32
N ALA A 154 32.37 -7.19 -5.38
CA ALA A 154 33.49 -7.99 -4.88
C ALA A 154 34.24 -8.70 -6.00
N LYS A 155 33.53 -9.27 -6.98
CA LYS A 155 34.16 -9.92 -8.14
C LYS A 155 35.00 -8.95 -8.99
N SER A 156 34.60 -7.69 -9.12
CA SER A 156 35.36 -6.69 -9.88
C SER A 156 36.61 -6.19 -9.15
N PHE A 157 36.61 -6.27 -7.82
CA PHE A 157 37.69 -5.77 -6.95
C PHE A 157 38.31 -6.89 -6.10
N GLU A 158 38.29 -8.12 -6.60
CA GLU A 158 38.84 -9.28 -5.90
C GLU A 158 40.31 -9.04 -5.56
N GLY A 159 40.71 -9.36 -4.33
CA GLY A 159 42.07 -9.13 -3.85
C GLY A 159 42.45 -7.67 -3.61
N HIS A 160 41.53 -6.71 -3.79
CA HIS A 160 41.74 -5.31 -3.41
C HIS A 160 41.20 -5.05 -2.00
N LYS A 161 41.92 -4.23 -1.23
CA LYS A 161 41.44 -3.78 0.08
C LYS A 161 40.39 -2.70 -0.10
N MET A 162 39.34 -2.73 0.71
CA MET A 162 38.30 -1.71 0.68
C MET A 162 38.87 -0.29 0.88
N SER A 163 39.88 -0.14 1.74
CA SER A 163 40.57 1.14 2.00
C SER A 163 41.45 1.63 0.86
N SER A 164 41.87 0.77 -0.07
CA SER A 164 42.72 1.17 -1.21
C SER A 164 41.93 1.64 -2.42
N LEU A 165 40.62 1.37 -2.47
CA LEU A 165 39.76 1.76 -3.59
C LEU A 165 39.51 3.27 -3.58
N SER A 166 39.88 3.93 -4.67
CA SER A 166 39.67 5.36 -4.90
C SER A 166 38.24 5.66 -5.37
N GLU A 167 37.89 6.95 -5.31
CA GLU A 167 36.61 7.45 -5.85
C GLU A 167 36.49 7.20 -7.36
N GLU A 168 37.58 7.40 -8.10
CA GLU A 168 37.69 7.23 -9.55
C GLU A 168 37.48 5.77 -9.98
N GLU A 169 38.16 4.82 -9.33
CA GLU A 169 38.02 3.38 -9.66
C GLU A 169 36.58 2.89 -9.48
N VAL A 170 35.88 3.35 -8.43
CA VAL A 170 34.48 2.98 -8.19
C VAL A 170 33.53 3.68 -9.16
N GLU A 171 33.84 4.92 -9.55
CA GLU A 171 33.09 5.64 -10.59
C GLU A 171 33.21 4.96 -11.95
N ASP A 172 34.41 4.60 -12.37
CA ASP A 172 34.67 3.91 -13.63
C ASP A 172 33.98 2.55 -13.66
N TRP A 173 34.09 1.79 -12.57
CA TRP A 173 33.35 0.54 -12.41
C TRP A 173 31.84 0.76 -12.57
N LYS A 174 31.27 1.74 -11.84
CA LYS A 174 29.83 2.09 -11.92
C LYS A 174 29.43 2.42 -13.36
N ASN A 175 30.24 3.24 -14.03
CA ASN A 175 29.96 3.75 -15.36
C ASN A 175 30.08 2.68 -16.44
N GLY A 176 30.98 1.71 -16.26
CA GLY A 176 31.22 0.57 -17.15
C GLY A 176 30.32 -0.66 -16.93
N LEU A 177 29.37 -0.63 -15.97
CA LEU A 177 28.49 -1.77 -15.72
C LEU A 177 27.62 -2.12 -16.94
N THR A 178 27.71 -3.38 -17.39
CA THR A 178 26.93 -3.95 -18.49
C THR A 178 25.96 -5.05 -18.03
N ASP A 179 24.97 -5.37 -18.85
CA ASP A 179 24.15 -6.57 -18.70
C ASP A 179 24.95 -7.80 -19.15
N GLU A 180 25.09 -8.81 -18.28
CA GLU A 180 25.97 -9.97 -18.53
C GLU A 180 25.54 -10.83 -19.73
N LYS A 181 24.25 -10.76 -20.14
CA LYS A 181 23.73 -11.56 -21.25
C LYS A 181 23.86 -10.84 -22.58
N THR A 182 23.60 -9.54 -22.59
CA THR A 182 23.51 -8.74 -23.82
C THR A 182 24.77 -7.91 -24.08
N GLY A 183 25.66 -7.77 -23.09
CA GLY A 183 26.84 -6.90 -23.14
C GLY A 183 26.52 -5.41 -23.16
N LYS A 184 25.25 -5.02 -23.20
CA LYS A 184 24.82 -3.62 -23.29
C LYS A 184 25.02 -2.91 -21.96
N LEU A 185 25.34 -1.62 -22.02
CA LEU A 185 25.47 -0.79 -20.83
C LEU A 185 24.18 -0.74 -20.02
N LEU A 186 24.29 -0.85 -18.70
CA LEU A 186 23.14 -0.75 -17.81
C LEU A 186 22.56 0.68 -17.81
N SER A 187 21.24 0.79 -17.67
CA SER A 187 20.57 2.09 -17.54
C SER A 187 21.14 2.92 -16.38
N CYS A 188 21.07 4.25 -16.46
CA CYS A 188 21.48 5.16 -15.38
C CYS A 188 20.82 4.78 -14.04
N LYS A 189 19.54 4.39 -14.09
CA LYS A 189 18.81 3.92 -12.91
C LYS A 189 19.46 2.70 -12.26
N ALA A 190 19.77 1.67 -13.05
CA ALA A 190 20.38 0.46 -12.53
C ALA A 190 21.76 0.78 -11.92
N ARG A 191 22.60 1.57 -12.62
CA ARG A 191 23.90 2.01 -12.12
C ARG A 191 23.81 2.81 -10.81
N ASN A 192 22.83 3.70 -10.69
CA ASN A 192 22.56 4.42 -9.43
C ASN A 192 22.10 3.48 -8.29
N GLU A 193 21.33 2.43 -8.59
CA GLU A 193 20.97 1.40 -7.59
C GLU A 193 22.20 0.61 -7.12
N TYR A 194 23.15 0.31 -8.02
CA TYR A 194 24.45 -0.25 -7.63
C TYR A 194 25.19 0.72 -6.70
N LEU A 195 25.38 1.98 -7.11
CA LEU A 195 26.06 2.99 -6.29
C LEU A 195 25.43 3.12 -4.89
N SER A 196 24.10 3.19 -4.79
CA SER A 196 23.40 3.26 -3.50
C SER A 196 23.67 2.05 -2.62
N THR A 197 23.72 0.85 -3.19
CA THR A 197 24.07 -0.37 -2.45
C THR A 197 25.55 -0.37 -2.03
N ILE A 198 26.46 0.05 -2.91
CA ILE A 198 27.90 0.07 -2.61
C ILE A 198 28.25 1.14 -1.57
N LYS A 199 27.61 2.32 -1.59
CA LYS A 199 27.75 3.31 -0.52
C LYS A 199 27.45 2.71 0.86
N LYS A 200 26.44 1.84 0.97
CA LYS A 200 26.13 1.14 2.24
C LYS A 200 27.21 0.14 2.65
N LEU A 201 27.85 -0.54 1.69
CA LEU A 201 29.01 -1.41 1.94
C LEU A 201 30.19 -0.58 2.47
N PHE A 202 30.51 0.55 1.83
CA PHE A 202 31.57 1.46 2.30
C PHE A 202 31.25 2.02 3.68
N THR A 203 30.01 2.42 3.95
CA THR A 203 29.56 2.84 5.29
C THR A 203 29.74 1.71 6.32
N PHE A 204 29.43 0.46 5.97
CA PHE A 204 29.67 -0.70 6.85
C PHE A 204 31.17 -0.89 7.14
N CYS A 205 32.02 -0.66 6.14
CA CYS A 205 33.48 -0.63 6.26
C CYS A 205 34.02 0.65 6.93
N ARG A 206 33.15 1.60 7.31
CA ARG A 206 33.51 2.92 7.89
C ARG A 206 34.36 3.79 6.97
N LEU A 207 34.16 3.65 5.67
CA LEU A 207 34.82 4.43 4.63
C LEU A 207 33.85 5.47 4.06
N ASN A 208 34.36 6.68 3.82
CA ASN A 208 33.64 7.78 3.17
C ASN A 208 34.22 8.14 1.79
N THR A 209 35.17 7.35 1.27
CA THR A 209 35.89 7.62 0.01
C THR A 209 34.98 7.88 -1.18
N ILE A 210 33.81 7.24 -1.22
CA ILE A 210 32.85 7.35 -2.34
C ILE A 210 31.59 8.15 -1.97
N GLU A 211 31.60 8.86 -0.85
CA GLU A 211 30.43 9.59 -0.35
C GLU A 211 29.97 10.67 -1.35
N LYS A 212 30.94 11.33 -1.99
CA LYS A 212 30.74 12.42 -2.95
C LYS A 212 30.27 11.98 -4.33
N LEU A 213 30.43 10.69 -4.68
CA LEU A 213 30.00 10.18 -5.99
C LEU A 213 28.52 10.48 -6.24
N GLU A 214 28.25 11.20 -7.32
CA GLU A 214 26.91 11.60 -7.68
C GLU A 214 26.16 10.50 -8.43
N ASN A 215 24.83 10.54 -8.30
CA ASN A 215 23.97 9.74 -9.14
C ASN A 215 24.03 10.27 -10.57
N LEU A 216 24.13 9.35 -11.53
CA LEU A 216 24.02 9.71 -12.93
C LEU A 216 22.67 10.41 -13.17
N LEU A 217 22.73 11.55 -13.86
CA LEU A 217 21.55 12.26 -14.29
C LEU A 217 20.67 11.32 -15.09
N LYS A 218 19.40 11.28 -14.69
CA LYS A 218 18.39 10.47 -15.32
C LYS A 218 17.64 11.35 -16.30
N GLU A 219 17.74 11.06 -17.58
CA GLU A 219 16.63 11.39 -18.48
C GLU A 219 15.41 10.61 -17.97
N ASN A 220 14.35 11.32 -17.59
CA ASN A 220 13.09 10.68 -17.33
C ASN A 220 12.47 10.41 -18.70
N PRO A 221 12.53 9.17 -19.25
CA PRO A 221 11.81 8.92 -20.47
C PRO A 221 10.35 9.29 -20.24
N PRO A 222 9.69 9.97 -21.20
CA PRO A 222 8.28 10.31 -21.06
C PRO A 222 7.53 9.04 -20.72
N LYS A 223 6.73 9.11 -19.64
CA LYS A 223 6.01 7.93 -19.19
C LYS A 223 4.87 7.67 -20.15
N GLU A 224 4.87 6.47 -20.68
CA GLU A 224 3.91 6.09 -21.69
C GLU A 224 2.62 5.64 -21.02
N PHE A 225 1.54 6.29 -21.43
CA PHE A 225 0.17 5.83 -21.28
C PHE A 225 -0.40 5.53 -22.67
N TYR A 226 -1.54 4.85 -22.73
CA TYR A 226 -2.22 4.55 -23.98
C TYR A 226 -3.25 5.63 -24.29
N SER A 227 -3.22 6.15 -25.52
CA SER A 227 -4.33 6.93 -26.08
C SER A 227 -5.61 6.10 -26.12
N VAL A 228 -6.78 6.73 -26.18
CA VAL A 228 -8.09 6.06 -26.25
C VAL A 228 -8.10 4.99 -27.34
N SER A 229 -7.67 5.32 -28.57
CA SER A 229 -7.56 4.35 -29.67
C SER A 229 -6.67 3.13 -29.38
N ASN A 230 -5.56 3.31 -28.65
CA ASN A 230 -4.72 2.19 -28.25
C ASN A 230 -5.37 1.36 -27.13
N VAL A 231 -6.12 2.00 -26.24
CA VAL A 231 -6.91 1.31 -25.21
C VAL A 231 -7.99 0.44 -25.86
N GLU A 232 -8.72 0.96 -26.84
CA GLU A 232 -9.72 0.21 -27.60
C GLU A 232 -9.12 -1.02 -28.28
N LYS A 233 -7.99 -0.86 -28.98
CA LYS A 233 -7.27 -1.97 -29.62
C LYS A 233 -6.83 -3.02 -28.61
N ILE A 234 -6.35 -2.60 -27.44
CA ILE A 234 -5.98 -3.52 -26.36
C ILE A 234 -7.23 -4.28 -25.87
N LEU A 235 -8.32 -3.56 -25.59
CA LEU A 235 -9.54 -4.17 -25.07
C LEU A 235 -10.19 -5.11 -26.09
N ASP A 236 -10.18 -4.79 -27.38
CA ASP A 236 -10.71 -5.66 -28.44
C ASP A 236 -9.96 -6.99 -28.55
N VAL A 237 -8.64 -6.99 -28.31
CA VAL A 237 -7.83 -8.22 -28.27
C VAL A 237 -8.24 -9.15 -27.13
N PHE A 238 -8.57 -8.59 -25.97
CA PHE A 238 -8.81 -9.39 -24.76
C PHE A 238 -10.29 -9.67 -24.49
N ARG A 239 -11.22 -8.86 -24.99
CA ARG A 239 -12.64 -9.00 -24.67
C ARG A 239 -13.19 -10.36 -25.10
N PRO A 240 -14.08 -10.97 -24.32
CA PRO A 240 -14.94 -12.03 -24.81
C PRO A 240 -15.69 -11.54 -26.04
N LYS A 241 -15.62 -12.30 -27.13
CA LYS A 241 -16.39 -12.02 -28.34
C LYS A 241 -17.55 -12.99 -28.40
N LYS A 242 -18.74 -12.49 -28.06
CA LYS A 242 -19.97 -13.27 -27.87
C LYS A 242 -20.29 -14.22 -29.03
N TYR A 243 -19.94 -13.82 -30.26
CA TYR A 243 -20.24 -14.57 -31.49
C TYR A 243 -19.08 -15.43 -32.02
N GLU A 244 -17.91 -15.44 -31.36
CA GLU A 244 -16.74 -16.17 -31.88
C GLU A 244 -16.54 -17.57 -31.27
N ASN A 245 -17.40 -18.03 -30.35
CA ASN A 245 -17.26 -19.33 -29.65
C ASN A 245 -15.83 -19.60 -29.12
N LYS A 246 -15.12 -18.54 -28.74
CA LYS A 246 -13.76 -18.63 -28.20
C LYS A 246 -13.79 -18.43 -26.70
N PRO A 247 -12.99 -19.20 -25.94
CA PRO A 247 -12.85 -18.97 -24.51
C PRO A 247 -12.25 -17.58 -24.27
N MET A 248 -12.71 -16.93 -23.20
CA MET A 248 -12.19 -15.63 -22.77
C MET A 248 -10.68 -15.70 -22.55
N HIS A 249 -9.95 -14.69 -23.02
CA HIS A 249 -8.52 -14.62 -22.79
C HIS A 249 -8.22 -14.48 -21.28
N PRO A 250 -7.34 -15.30 -20.67
CA PRO A 250 -7.13 -15.30 -19.21
C PRO A 250 -6.72 -13.94 -18.63
N CYS A 251 -5.97 -13.13 -19.39
CA CYS A 251 -5.58 -11.78 -18.97
C CYS A 251 -6.74 -10.78 -18.87
N TYR A 252 -7.90 -11.04 -19.47
CA TYR A 252 -8.97 -10.05 -19.67
C TYR A 252 -9.39 -9.33 -18.38
N PRO A 253 -9.83 -10.01 -17.30
CA PRO A 253 -10.27 -9.31 -16.09
C PRO A 253 -9.15 -8.46 -15.47
N SER A 254 -7.92 -8.98 -15.48
CA SER A 254 -6.75 -8.24 -14.96
C SER A 254 -6.39 -7.02 -15.80
N VAL A 255 -6.58 -7.06 -17.12
CA VAL A 255 -6.39 -5.91 -18.02
C VAL A 255 -7.43 -4.83 -17.70
N VAL A 256 -8.70 -5.21 -17.63
CA VAL A 256 -9.84 -4.34 -17.30
C VAL A 256 -9.66 -3.66 -15.93
N LEU A 257 -9.27 -4.43 -14.90
CA LEU A 257 -8.98 -3.88 -13.57
C LEU A 257 -7.78 -2.92 -13.56
N SER A 258 -6.74 -3.23 -14.33
CA SER A 258 -5.54 -2.38 -14.39
C SER A 258 -5.80 -1.07 -15.13
N ILE A 259 -6.71 -1.07 -16.12
CA ILE A 259 -6.95 0.08 -16.99
C ILE A 259 -8.07 0.99 -16.47
N PHE A 260 -9.12 0.44 -15.84
CA PHE A 260 -10.25 1.23 -15.34
C PHE A 260 -10.26 1.42 -13.82
N ALA A 261 -9.56 0.59 -13.05
CA ALA A 261 -9.36 0.79 -11.61
C ALA A 261 -7.90 1.08 -11.23
N GLY A 262 -6.99 1.08 -12.20
CA GLY A 262 -5.59 1.46 -12.01
C GLY A 262 -4.83 0.53 -11.06
N LEU A 263 -5.27 -0.73 -10.92
CA LEU A 263 -4.55 -1.70 -10.12
C LEU A 263 -3.14 -1.92 -10.68
N ARG A 264 -2.19 -2.19 -9.78
CA ARG A 264 -0.89 -2.73 -10.23
C ARG A 264 -1.16 -4.11 -10.80
N GLN A 265 -0.43 -4.50 -11.84
CA GLN A 265 -0.51 -5.86 -12.40
C GLN A 265 -0.35 -6.92 -11.29
N SER A 266 0.57 -6.69 -10.34
CA SER A 266 0.79 -7.59 -9.20
C SER A 266 -0.37 -7.70 -8.23
N GLU A 267 -1.27 -6.71 -8.19
CA GLU A 267 -2.49 -6.73 -7.38
C GLU A 267 -3.62 -7.38 -8.18
N ALA A 268 -3.80 -6.97 -9.44
CA ALA A 268 -4.86 -7.47 -10.31
C ALA A 268 -4.79 -8.99 -10.49
N ILE A 269 -3.62 -9.56 -10.78
CA ILE A 269 -3.50 -10.99 -11.11
C ILE A 269 -3.75 -11.95 -9.93
N VAL A 270 -3.78 -11.45 -8.69
CA VAL A 270 -4.05 -12.26 -7.48
C VAL A 270 -5.36 -11.85 -6.82
N LEU A 271 -6.09 -10.90 -7.40
CA LEU A 271 -7.38 -10.49 -6.86
C LEU A 271 -8.38 -11.64 -7.05
N ASP A 272 -9.15 -11.94 -6.02
CA ASP A 272 -10.18 -12.98 -6.05
C ASP A 272 -11.53 -12.40 -6.45
N TRP A 273 -12.28 -13.12 -7.28
CA TRP A 273 -13.61 -12.73 -7.73
C TRP A 273 -14.59 -12.52 -6.57
N SER A 274 -14.45 -13.21 -5.44
CA SER A 274 -15.33 -13.00 -4.27
C SER A 274 -15.35 -11.54 -3.78
N VAL A 275 -14.21 -10.85 -3.87
CA VAL A 275 -14.08 -9.43 -3.51
C VAL A 275 -14.88 -8.55 -4.48
N LEU A 276 -14.77 -8.84 -5.78
CA LEU A 276 -15.48 -8.11 -6.82
C LEU A 276 -16.97 -8.42 -6.84
N ASN A 277 -17.37 -9.68 -6.71
CA ASN A 277 -18.75 -10.12 -6.68
C ASN A 277 -19.51 -9.45 -5.52
N LYS A 278 -18.90 -9.39 -4.33
CA LYS A 278 -19.47 -8.65 -3.19
C LYS A 278 -19.66 -7.17 -3.49
N ALA A 279 -18.70 -6.54 -4.15
CA ALA A 279 -18.80 -5.13 -4.51
C ALA A 279 -19.86 -4.88 -5.60
N MET A 280 -19.94 -5.76 -6.61
CA MET A 280 -20.91 -5.69 -7.71
C MET A 280 -22.35 -5.93 -7.23
N ALA A 281 -22.55 -6.87 -6.29
CA ALA A 281 -23.86 -7.15 -5.70
C ALA A 281 -24.35 -6.07 -4.72
N SER A 282 -23.48 -5.11 -4.34
CA SER A 282 -23.85 -4.05 -3.42
C SER A 282 -24.91 -3.12 -4.03
N LYS A 283 -25.97 -2.82 -3.27
CA LYS A 283 -27.04 -1.89 -3.66
C LYS A 283 -26.69 -0.40 -3.41
N VAL A 284 -25.47 -0.12 -2.93
CA VAL A 284 -25.02 1.27 -2.74
C VAL A 284 -24.66 1.90 -4.08
N GLU A 285 -24.92 3.20 -4.21
CA GLU A 285 -24.61 3.97 -5.42
C GLU A 285 -23.11 3.92 -5.78
N LYS A 286 -22.23 4.11 -4.79
CA LYS A 286 -20.77 4.08 -4.97
C LYS A 286 -20.20 2.71 -4.63
N LYS A 287 -20.17 1.80 -5.60
CA LYS A 287 -19.58 0.47 -5.45
C LYS A 287 -18.05 0.56 -5.31
N THR A 288 -17.50 -0.09 -4.30
CA THR A 288 -16.05 -0.07 -4.02
C THR A 288 -15.57 -1.44 -3.55
N PHE A 289 -14.29 -1.73 -3.76
CA PHE A 289 -13.63 -2.92 -3.24
C PHE A 289 -12.30 -2.58 -2.57
N VAL A 290 -11.80 -3.47 -1.71
CA VAL A 290 -10.57 -3.23 -0.94
C VAL A 290 -9.43 -4.08 -1.49
N ILE A 291 -8.28 -3.46 -1.70
CA ILE A 291 -7.02 -4.13 -2.00
C ILE A 291 -6.20 -4.19 -0.71
N THR A 292 -5.99 -5.39 -0.19
CA THR A 292 -5.19 -5.64 1.02
C THR A 292 -3.78 -6.15 0.69
N GLU A 293 -3.64 -6.96 -0.36
CA GLU A 293 -2.35 -7.55 -0.75
C GLU A 293 -1.51 -6.64 -1.66
N SER A 294 -0.86 -5.64 -1.08
CA SER A 294 -0.03 -4.71 -1.85
C SER A 294 1.32 -4.40 -1.21
N LYS A 295 2.20 -3.73 -1.97
CA LYS A 295 3.47 -3.19 -1.45
C LYS A 295 3.23 -2.02 -0.48
N THR A 296 2.09 -1.35 -0.63
CA THR A 296 1.64 -0.20 0.15
C THR A 296 0.51 -0.61 1.10
N ASP A 297 0.04 0.31 1.93
CA ASP A 297 -1.08 0.05 2.82
C ASP A 297 -2.35 -0.36 2.05
N PRO A 298 -3.26 -1.10 2.70
CA PRO A 298 -4.55 -1.42 2.12
C PRO A 298 -5.29 -0.16 1.66
N ARG A 299 -6.03 -0.27 0.54
CA ARG A 299 -6.79 0.86 0.00
C ARG A 299 -8.14 0.43 -0.54
N GLN A 300 -9.09 1.36 -0.49
CA GLN A 300 -10.39 1.21 -1.12
C GLN A 300 -10.35 1.80 -2.53
N VAL A 301 -10.84 1.04 -3.50
CA VAL A 301 -10.88 1.40 -4.92
C VAL A 301 -12.33 1.50 -5.35
N LEU A 302 -12.66 2.58 -6.05
CA LEU A 302 -13.97 2.83 -6.64
C LEU A 302 -14.15 1.97 -7.89
N MET A 303 -15.28 1.26 -7.96
CA MET A 303 -15.74 0.62 -9.20
C MET A 303 -16.57 1.63 -9.98
N ASN A 304 -15.93 2.34 -10.91
CA ASN A 304 -16.65 3.22 -11.82
C ASN A 304 -17.54 2.41 -12.79
N GLU A 305 -18.52 3.09 -13.38
CA GLU A 305 -19.48 2.48 -14.30
C GLU A 305 -18.83 1.80 -15.49
N THR A 306 -17.76 2.38 -16.04
CA THR A 306 -16.98 1.78 -17.13
C THR A 306 -16.44 0.43 -16.69
N LEU A 307 -15.74 0.37 -15.55
CA LEU A 307 -15.22 -0.88 -15.00
C LEU A 307 -16.34 -1.93 -14.80
N LEU A 308 -17.48 -1.52 -14.26
CA LEU A 308 -18.62 -2.41 -14.03
C LEU A 308 -19.11 -3.04 -15.34
N LYS A 309 -19.38 -2.22 -16.36
CA LYS A 309 -19.80 -2.70 -17.70
C LYS A 309 -18.83 -3.75 -18.26
N TRP A 310 -17.52 -3.50 -18.16
CA TRP A 310 -16.51 -4.43 -18.65
C TRP A 310 -16.36 -5.68 -17.76
N LEU A 311 -16.63 -5.63 -16.46
CA LEU A 311 -16.61 -6.85 -15.63
C LEU A 311 -17.88 -7.69 -15.80
N GLU A 312 -19.03 -7.04 -16.06
CA GLU A 312 -20.33 -7.70 -16.17
C GLU A 312 -20.46 -8.64 -17.37
N ILE A 313 -19.67 -8.44 -18.43
CA ILE A 313 -19.65 -9.37 -19.56
C ILE A 313 -18.99 -10.72 -19.25
N VAL A 314 -18.25 -10.82 -18.14
CA VAL A 314 -17.70 -12.11 -17.70
C VAL A 314 -18.86 -12.95 -17.17
N PRO A 315 -19.12 -14.16 -17.69
CA PRO A 315 -20.21 -15.00 -17.19
C PRO A 315 -20.07 -15.28 -15.70
N GLU A 316 -21.18 -15.30 -14.96
CA GLU A 316 -21.15 -15.39 -13.49
C GLU A 316 -20.50 -16.69 -12.99
N GLU A 317 -20.75 -17.80 -13.70
CA GLU A 317 -20.15 -19.10 -13.48
C GLU A 317 -18.62 -19.11 -13.66
N GLU A 318 -18.08 -18.13 -14.41
CA GLU A 318 -16.64 -17.97 -14.59
C GLU A 318 -15.98 -17.09 -13.52
N ARG A 319 -16.77 -16.37 -12.70
CA ARG A 319 -16.31 -15.44 -11.66
C ARG A 319 -15.96 -16.16 -10.35
N ILE A 320 -15.08 -17.15 -10.44
CA ILE A 320 -14.66 -17.99 -9.31
C ILE A 320 -13.13 -17.98 -9.20
N GLY A 321 -12.64 -17.83 -7.97
CA GLY A 321 -11.21 -17.82 -7.66
C GLY A 321 -10.51 -16.54 -8.14
N GLU A 322 -9.20 -16.64 -8.40
CA GLU A 322 -8.42 -15.51 -8.90
C GLU A 322 -8.88 -15.05 -10.29
N VAL A 323 -8.95 -13.73 -10.48
CA VAL A 323 -9.36 -13.12 -11.75
C VAL A 323 -8.40 -13.43 -12.91
N PHE A 324 -7.13 -13.72 -12.64
CA PHE A 324 -6.18 -14.22 -13.63
C PHE A 324 -5.98 -15.73 -13.48
N LYS A 325 -6.70 -16.50 -14.31
CA LYS A 325 -6.62 -17.97 -14.30
C LYS A 325 -5.29 -18.44 -14.91
N THR A 326 -4.45 -19.09 -14.12
CA THR A 326 -3.17 -19.66 -14.58
C THR A 326 -2.75 -20.88 -13.76
N LYS A 327 -1.97 -21.78 -14.36
CA LYS A 327 -1.36 -22.94 -13.65
C LYS A 327 -0.22 -22.52 -12.71
N ALA A 328 0.27 -21.28 -12.81
CA ALA A 328 1.35 -20.78 -11.98
C ALA A 328 0.92 -20.63 -10.52
N LYS A 329 1.65 -21.28 -9.59
CA LYS A 329 1.26 -21.31 -8.17
C LYS A 329 1.68 -20.08 -7.36
N ASN A 330 2.84 -19.49 -7.65
CA ASN A 330 3.36 -18.35 -6.89
C ASN A 330 3.20 -17.03 -7.66
N LYS A 331 3.08 -15.93 -6.91
CA LYS A 331 2.83 -14.59 -7.44
C LYS A 331 3.81 -14.15 -8.53
N GLN A 332 5.10 -14.51 -8.42
CA GLN A 332 6.09 -14.16 -9.45
C GLN A 332 5.83 -14.88 -10.77
N ARG A 333 5.63 -16.19 -10.74
CA ARG A 333 5.33 -16.97 -11.95
C ARG A 333 4.00 -16.55 -12.59
N LYS A 334 3.02 -16.12 -11.78
CA LYS A 334 1.78 -15.51 -12.27
C LYS A 334 2.06 -14.20 -13.02
N GLN A 335 2.92 -13.33 -12.48
CA GLN A 335 3.34 -12.10 -13.17
C GLN A 335 4.06 -12.39 -14.48
N ASP A 336 4.96 -13.37 -14.49
CA ASP A 336 5.71 -13.76 -15.68
C ASP A 336 4.75 -14.29 -16.76
N ALA A 337 3.84 -15.19 -16.38
CA ALA A 337 2.82 -15.76 -17.27
C ALA A 337 1.87 -14.70 -17.83
N PHE A 338 1.37 -13.78 -17.00
CA PHE A 338 0.57 -12.65 -17.48
C PHE A 338 1.38 -11.80 -18.47
N SER A 339 2.61 -11.44 -18.12
CA SER A 339 3.43 -10.55 -18.94
C SER A 339 3.76 -11.16 -20.29
N GLU A 340 3.97 -12.47 -20.35
CA GLU A 340 4.17 -13.22 -21.59
C GLU A 340 2.90 -13.25 -22.43
N GLN A 341 1.78 -13.70 -21.87
CA GLN A 341 0.49 -13.78 -22.58
C GLN A 341 0.05 -12.40 -23.10
N PHE A 342 0.14 -11.36 -22.26
CA PHE A 342 -0.21 -9.99 -22.63
C PHE A 342 0.66 -9.45 -23.77
N ARG A 343 1.98 -9.67 -23.72
CA ARG A 343 2.90 -9.23 -24.80
C ARG A 343 2.69 -9.99 -26.09
N ASN A 344 2.44 -11.30 -26.01
CA ASN A 344 2.21 -12.13 -27.19
C ASN A 344 0.91 -11.74 -27.89
N ALA A 345 -0.18 -11.53 -27.13
CA ALA A 345 -1.47 -11.14 -27.67
C ALA A 345 -1.45 -9.76 -28.34
N LEU A 346 -0.64 -8.82 -27.84
CA LEU A 346 -0.54 -7.46 -28.39
C LEU A 346 0.55 -7.29 -29.46
N LYS A 347 1.27 -8.35 -29.82
CA LYS A 347 2.36 -8.28 -30.79
C LYS A 347 1.81 -7.83 -32.16
N GLY A 348 2.31 -6.70 -32.66
CA GLY A 348 1.84 -6.12 -33.92
C GLY A 348 0.54 -5.31 -33.82
N VAL A 349 -0.08 -5.23 -32.63
CA VAL A 349 -1.33 -4.48 -32.40
C VAL A 349 -1.03 -3.14 -31.74
N VAL A 350 -0.43 -3.17 -30.55
CA VAL A 350 -0.03 -1.98 -29.78
C VAL A 350 1.31 -2.23 -29.10
N ARG A 351 2.19 -1.23 -29.07
CA ARG A 351 3.45 -1.31 -28.35
C ARG A 351 3.19 -1.39 -26.85
N VAL A 352 3.67 -2.45 -26.19
CA VAL A 352 3.48 -2.64 -24.75
C VAL A 352 4.35 -1.66 -23.94
N ALA A 353 3.68 -0.67 -23.34
CA ALA A 353 4.28 0.29 -22.41
C ALA A 353 4.41 -0.31 -21.00
N LYS A 354 5.53 -0.03 -20.33
CA LYS A 354 5.76 -0.49 -18.96
C LYS A 354 4.79 0.18 -17.99
N ASN A 355 3.96 -0.61 -17.33
CA ASN A 355 2.83 -0.14 -16.51
C ASN A 355 1.81 0.71 -17.27
N GLY A 356 1.74 0.59 -18.61
CA GLY A 356 0.92 1.46 -19.46
C GLY A 356 -0.57 1.43 -19.09
N LEU A 357 -1.12 0.27 -18.73
CA LEU A 357 -2.54 0.13 -18.34
C LEU A 357 -2.87 1.03 -17.14
N ARG A 358 -2.09 0.88 -16.05
CA ARG A 358 -2.26 1.68 -14.84
C ARG A 358 -1.94 3.15 -15.06
N HIS A 359 -0.93 3.46 -15.88
CA HIS A 359 -0.64 4.86 -16.20
C HIS A 359 -1.78 5.52 -16.96
N SER A 360 -2.42 4.80 -17.88
CA SER A 360 -3.60 5.29 -18.61
C SER A 360 -4.72 5.62 -17.63
N CYS A 361 -5.06 4.71 -16.71
CA CYS A 361 -6.06 4.96 -15.67
C CYS A 361 -5.79 6.25 -14.90
N ALA A 362 -4.56 6.41 -14.38
CA ALA A 362 -4.19 7.58 -13.60
C ALA A 362 -4.28 8.87 -14.41
N THR A 363 -3.80 8.88 -15.66
CA THR A 363 -3.86 10.06 -16.53
C THR A 363 -5.31 10.48 -16.79
N TYR A 364 -6.19 9.55 -17.17
CA TYR A 364 -7.60 9.87 -17.45
C TYR A 364 -8.42 10.16 -16.18
N LEU A 365 -8.05 9.62 -15.01
CA LEU A 365 -8.66 10.01 -13.74
C LEU A 365 -8.30 11.46 -13.36
N VAL A 366 -7.03 11.85 -13.52
CA VAL A 366 -6.58 13.23 -13.27
C VAL A 366 -7.30 14.20 -14.19
N ALA A 367 -7.40 13.88 -15.48
CA ALA A 367 -8.09 14.73 -16.45
C ALA A 367 -9.61 14.83 -16.19
N LYS A 368 -10.27 13.74 -15.74
CA LYS A 368 -11.70 13.75 -15.40
C LYS A 368 -12.02 14.53 -14.14
N HIS A 369 -11.23 14.36 -13.08
CA HIS A 369 -11.57 14.86 -11.74
C HIS A 369 -10.81 16.11 -11.32
N ASN A 370 -9.66 16.39 -11.94
CA ASN A 370 -8.71 17.41 -11.52
C ASN A 370 -8.35 17.33 -10.02
N ASP A 371 -8.42 16.13 -9.43
CA ASP A 371 -8.17 15.87 -8.02
C ASP A 371 -7.07 14.81 -7.85
N TYR A 372 -5.84 15.30 -7.68
CA TYR A 372 -4.67 14.44 -7.50
C TYR A 372 -4.71 13.61 -6.21
N GLN A 373 -5.39 14.09 -5.16
CA GLN A 373 -5.48 13.35 -3.90
C GLN A 373 -6.41 12.16 -4.07
N PHE A 374 -7.58 12.37 -4.67
CA PHE A 374 -8.48 11.29 -5.05
C PHE A 374 -7.77 10.23 -5.91
N VAL A 375 -7.05 10.65 -6.96
CA VAL A 375 -6.30 9.69 -7.78
C VAL A 375 -5.20 8.99 -6.98
N ALA A 376 -4.49 9.70 -6.10
CA ALA A 376 -3.48 9.10 -5.24
C ALA A 376 -4.05 7.98 -4.35
N ASP A 377 -5.23 8.21 -3.78
CA ASP A 377 -5.94 7.26 -2.93
C ASP A 377 -6.41 6.03 -3.72
N GLN A 378 -7.00 6.25 -4.91
CA GLN A 378 -7.40 5.15 -5.80
C GLN A 378 -6.19 4.28 -6.21
N MET A 379 -5.07 4.92 -6.52
CA MET A 379 -3.87 4.26 -6.99
C MET A 379 -3.05 3.64 -5.85
N GLY A 380 -3.16 4.12 -4.61
CA GLY A 380 -2.29 3.74 -3.50
C GLY A 380 -0.86 4.23 -3.71
N ASN A 381 -0.70 5.52 -4.01
CA ASN A 381 0.59 6.21 -4.06
C ASN A 381 0.45 7.63 -3.46
N SER A 382 1.50 8.43 -3.48
CA SER A 382 1.44 9.82 -3.00
C SER A 382 1.15 10.81 -4.13
N VAL A 383 0.57 11.96 -3.81
CA VAL A 383 0.39 13.07 -4.76
C VAL A 383 1.73 13.51 -5.38
N ALA A 384 2.81 13.50 -4.61
CA ALA A 384 4.15 13.77 -5.15
C ALA A 384 4.55 12.77 -6.23
N MET A 385 4.31 11.47 -5.99
CA MET A 385 4.51 10.44 -7.00
C MET A 385 3.58 10.64 -8.20
N GLN A 386 2.35 11.12 -8.01
CA GLN A 386 1.43 11.42 -9.11
C GLN A 386 1.96 12.56 -9.99
N ARG A 387 2.29 13.69 -9.37
CA ARG A 387 2.85 14.87 -10.06
C ARG A 387 4.19 14.59 -10.72
N GLN A 388 4.99 13.67 -10.21
CA GLN A 388 6.23 13.26 -10.86
C GLN A 388 5.97 12.36 -12.09
N HIS A 389 4.77 11.77 -12.21
CA HIS A 389 4.54 10.60 -13.07
C HIS A 389 3.39 10.72 -14.07
N TYR A 390 2.48 11.69 -13.95
CA TYR A 390 1.27 11.76 -14.79
C TYR A 390 1.04 13.15 -15.40
N VAL A 391 2.12 13.82 -15.80
CA VAL A 391 2.09 15.19 -16.35
C VAL A 391 1.99 15.14 -17.87
N THR A 392 0.85 14.70 -18.38
CA THR A 392 0.41 15.08 -19.72
C THR A 392 -1.01 15.64 -19.56
N PRO A 393 -1.22 16.94 -19.78
CA PRO A 393 -2.56 17.50 -19.68
C PRO A 393 -3.39 16.93 -20.83
N LEU A 394 -4.34 16.05 -20.49
CA LEU A 394 -5.45 15.70 -21.37
C LEU A 394 -6.63 16.61 -21.03
N THR A 395 -7.49 16.86 -22.01
CA THR A 395 -8.74 17.58 -21.77
C THR A 395 -9.75 16.70 -21.05
N TYR A 396 -10.79 17.33 -20.49
CA TYR A 396 -11.90 16.60 -19.90
C TYR A 396 -12.62 15.74 -20.95
N GLU A 397 -12.75 16.24 -22.17
CA GLU A 397 -13.40 15.55 -23.30
C GLU A 397 -12.66 14.26 -23.67
N GLU A 398 -11.32 14.33 -23.80
CA GLU A 398 -10.49 13.14 -24.06
C GLU A 398 -10.62 12.10 -22.92
N ALA A 399 -10.77 12.57 -21.68
CA ALA A 399 -11.03 11.68 -20.56
C ALA A 399 -12.41 11.04 -20.65
N MET A 400 -13.43 11.80 -21.04
CA MET A 400 -14.77 11.25 -21.19
C MET A 400 -14.86 10.22 -22.32
N GLU A 401 -14.13 10.39 -23.42
CA GLU A 401 -14.00 9.35 -24.44
C GLU A 401 -13.48 8.03 -23.85
N PHE A 402 -12.42 8.09 -23.04
CA PHE A 402 -11.87 6.92 -22.35
C PHE A 402 -12.88 6.28 -21.37
N TRP A 403 -13.58 7.09 -20.58
CA TRP A 403 -14.54 6.58 -19.59
C TRP A 403 -15.87 6.14 -20.22
N ASN A 404 -16.13 6.49 -21.48
CA ASN A 404 -17.30 6.04 -22.23
C ASN A 404 -17.06 4.75 -23.02
N LEU A 405 -15.85 4.19 -23.01
CA LEU A 405 -15.55 2.92 -23.66
C LEU A 405 -16.45 1.79 -23.15
N THR A 406 -17.05 1.04 -24.07
CA THR A 406 -17.98 -0.04 -23.75
C THR A 406 -17.47 -1.39 -24.29
N PRO A 407 -17.84 -2.51 -23.66
CA PRO A 407 -17.42 -3.83 -24.11
C PRO A 407 -18.05 -4.28 -25.43
N TYR A 408 -19.12 -3.60 -25.85
CA TYR A 408 -19.90 -3.94 -27.02
C TYR A 408 -19.27 -3.35 -28.29
N SER A 409 -19.27 -4.11 -29.37
CA SER A 409 -19.02 -3.57 -30.71
C SER A 409 -20.09 -2.55 -31.09
N GLU A 410 -19.83 -1.72 -32.09
CA GLU A 410 -20.84 -0.76 -32.59
C GLU A 410 -22.16 -1.47 -32.97
N VAL A 411 -22.08 -2.64 -33.58
CA VAL A 411 -23.26 -3.44 -33.95
C VAL A 411 -24.02 -3.92 -32.71
N GLU A 412 -23.32 -4.46 -31.71
CA GLU A 412 -23.94 -4.91 -30.46
C GLU A 412 -24.53 -3.73 -29.69
N ALA A 413 -23.86 -2.58 -29.67
CA ALA A 413 -24.35 -1.37 -29.01
C ALA A 413 -25.64 -0.86 -29.68
N LEU A 414 -25.69 -0.85 -31.02
CA LEU A 414 -26.89 -0.49 -31.78
C LEU A 414 -28.05 -1.47 -31.54
N GLN A 415 -27.77 -2.77 -31.45
CA GLN A 415 -28.78 -3.77 -31.12
C GLN A 415 -29.35 -3.56 -29.72
N ILE A 416 -28.48 -3.33 -28.73
CA ILE A 416 -28.89 -3.04 -27.35
C ILE A 416 -29.75 -1.78 -27.30
N GLU A 417 -29.37 -0.73 -28.02
CA GLU A 417 -30.14 0.51 -28.05
C GLU A 417 -31.53 0.31 -28.69
N LEU A 418 -31.59 -0.43 -29.80
CA LEU A 418 -32.85 -0.79 -30.45
C LEU A 418 -33.75 -1.63 -29.55
N GLU A 419 -33.19 -2.57 -28.79
CA GLU A 419 -33.92 -3.38 -27.81
C GLU A 419 -34.49 -2.53 -26.68
N LYS A 420 -33.73 -1.54 -26.17
CA LYS A 420 -34.23 -0.59 -25.17
C LYS A 420 -35.36 0.27 -25.71
N GLU A 421 -35.22 0.81 -26.93
CA GLU A 421 -36.28 1.59 -27.56
C GLU A 421 -37.57 0.78 -27.75
N ARG A 422 -37.44 -0.51 -28.10
CA ARG A 422 -38.59 -1.43 -28.19
C ARG A 422 -39.23 -1.66 -26.82
N ALA A 423 -38.43 -1.97 -25.80
CA ALA A 423 -38.93 -2.17 -24.45
C ALA A 423 -39.63 -0.93 -23.88
N GLU A 424 -39.09 0.26 -24.16
CA GLU A 424 -39.70 1.53 -23.77
C GLU A 424 -41.05 1.76 -24.47
N LYS A 425 -41.13 1.47 -25.78
CA LYS A 425 -42.40 1.54 -26.52
C LYS A 425 -43.43 0.55 -25.99
N GLU A 426 -43.02 -0.67 -25.69
CA GLU A 426 -43.89 -1.68 -25.07
C GLU A 426 -44.38 -1.24 -23.69
N ARG A 427 -43.50 -0.63 -22.88
CA ARG A 427 -43.88 -0.05 -21.58
C ARG A 427 -44.93 1.05 -21.73
N LEU A 428 -44.69 2.03 -22.61
CA LEU A 428 -45.63 3.13 -22.85
C LEU A 428 -46.98 2.62 -23.38
N ALA A 429 -46.97 1.61 -24.26
CA ALA A 429 -48.19 1.00 -24.75
C ALA A 429 -48.98 0.29 -23.64
N ARG A 430 -48.31 -0.38 -22.70
CA ARG A 430 -48.95 -0.98 -21.51
C ARG A 430 -49.55 0.08 -20.60
N GLU A 431 -48.82 1.16 -20.33
CA GLU A 431 -49.32 2.29 -19.51
C GLU A 431 -50.55 2.95 -20.15
N GLU A 432 -50.58 3.08 -21.47
CA GLU A 432 -51.73 3.61 -22.22
C GLU A 432 -52.92 2.64 -22.16
N GLN A 433 -52.70 1.35 -22.39
CA GLN A 433 -53.73 0.32 -22.29
C GLN A 433 -54.33 0.25 -20.88
N GLU A 434 -53.50 0.33 -19.85
CA GLU A 434 -53.95 0.34 -18.45
C GLU A 434 -54.81 1.58 -18.15
N LYS A 435 -54.42 2.75 -18.69
CA LYS A 435 -55.19 3.98 -18.54
C LYS A 435 -56.55 3.89 -19.24
N GLU A 436 -56.60 3.35 -20.46
CA GLU A 436 -57.86 3.11 -21.18
C GLU A 436 -58.77 2.14 -20.41
N TRP A 437 -58.21 1.04 -19.91
CA TRP A 437 -58.94 0.07 -19.10
C TRP A 437 -59.52 0.72 -17.83
N ARG A 438 -58.73 1.48 -17.07
CA ARG A 438 -59.20 2.21 -15.89
C ARG A 438 -60.35 3.17 -16.21
N GLU A 439 -60.28 3.87 -17.35
CA GLU A 439 -61.33 4.80 -17.77
C GLU A 439 -62.62 4.06 -18.19
N GLN A 440 -62.48 2.92 -18.88
CA GLN A 440 -63.62 2.08 -19.25
C GLN A 440 -64.28 1.46 -18.02
N SER A 441 -63.51 0.87 -17.11
CA SER A 441 -64.03 0.33 -15.85
C SER A 441 -64.75 1.38 -15.03
N LYS A 442 -64.22 2.62 -14.97
CA LYS A 442 -64.92 3.74 -14.32
C LYS A 442 -66.28 4.04 -14.96
N LYS A 443 -66.35 4.09 -16.29
CA LYS A 443 -67.62 4.30 -17.03
C LYS A 443 -68.62 3.17 -16.79
N GLU A 444 -68.15 1.92 -16.71
CA GLU A 444 -68.99 0.76 -16.40
C GLU A 444 -69.54 0.80 -14.97
N VAL A 445 -68.71 1.19 -14.00
CA VAL A 445 -69.15 1.41 -12.60
C VAL A 445 -70.18 2.54 -12.52
N GLU A 446 -69.93 3.68 -13.17
CA GLU A 446 -70.87 4.81 -13.23
C GLU A 446 -72.20 4.43 -13.90
N LYS A 447 -72.15 3.57 -14.94
CA LYS A 447 -73.35 3.02 -15.58
C LYS A 447 -74.10 2.08 -14.64
N CYS A 448 -73.40 1.17 -13.95
CA CYS A 448 -73.99 0.24 -13.00
C CYS A 448 -74.72 0.98 -11.87
N ILE A 449 -74.10 2.00 -11.27
CA ILE A 449 -74.71 2.85 -10.23
C ILE A 449 -76.01 3.51 -10.72
N ARG A 450 -76.02 3.97 -11.98
CA ARG A 450 -77.20 4.61 -12.59
C ARG A 450 -78.32 3.61 -12.81
N ASP A 451 -78.00 2.42 -13.31
CA ASP A 451 -78.96 1.37 -13.65
C ASP A 451 -79.56 0.70 -12.40
N THR A 452 -78.84 0.67 -11.26
CA THR A 452 -79.33 0.13 -9.97
C THR A 452 -80.05 1.15 -9.10
N GLY A 453 -80.26 2.39 -9.57
CA GLY A 453 -80.97 3.42 -8.81
C GLY A 453 -80.22 3.91 -7.56
N GLY A 454 -78.88 3.86 -7.57
CA GLY A 454 -78.05 4.35 -6.46
C GLY A 454 -77.80 3.36 -5.33
N ILE A 455 -78.07 2.07 -5.53
CA ILE A 455 -77.56 1.02 -4.65
C ILE A 455 -76.10 0.77 -5.06
N GLU A 456 -75.16 1.17 -4.20
CA GLU A 456 -73.72 0.95 -4.38
C GLU A 456 -73.45 -0.51 -4.78
N PRO A 457 -72.79 -0.78 -5.92
CA PRO A 457 -72.16 -2.06 -6.14
C PRO A 457 -71.08 -2.23 -5.07
N LEU A 458 -71.33 -3.14 -4.13
CA LEU A 458 -70.43 -3.54 -3.06
C LEU A 458 -68.97 -3.59 -3.55
N ARG A 459 -68.10 -2.85 -2.84
CA ARG A 459 -66.65 -3.00 -2.73
C ARG A 459 -66.10 -4.28 -3.40
N TYR A 460 -65.75 -4.19 -4.67
CA TYR A 460 -64.92 -5.22 -5.32
C TYR A 460 -63.76 -4.63 -6.13
N ALA A 461 -63.68 -3.30 -6.30
CA ALA A 461 -62.70 -2.68 -7.19
C ALA A 461 -61.65 -1.79 -6.50
N GLU A 462 -61.76 -1.51 -5.19
CA GLU A 462 -60.86 -0.55 -4.52
C GLU A 462 -59.68 -1.19 -3.76
N ASN A 463 -59.61 -2.53 -3.66
CA ASN A 463 -58.56 -3.22 -2.89
C ASN A 463 -57.88 -4.39 -3.62
N LEU A 464 -58.10 -4.61 -4.92
CA LEU A 464 -57.34 -5.61 -5.66
C LEU A 464 -55.98 -5.02 -6.03
N SER A 465 -54.92 -5.58 -5.45
CA SER A 465 -53.56 -5.32 -5.90
C SER A 465 -53.31 -6.09 -7.21
N GLU A 466 -52.30 -5.69 -8.00
CA GLU A 466 -51.94 -6.38 -9.26
C GLU A 466 -51.75 -7.90 -9.12
N GLU A 467 -51.43 -8.38 -7.91
CA GLU A 467 -51.20 -9.80 -7.60
C GLU A 467 -52.50 -10.61 -7.48
N ASP A 468 -53.63 -9.98 -7.14
CA ASP A 468 -54.91 -10.68 -6.92
C ASP A 468 -55.70 -10.95 -8.22
N VAL A 469 -55.37 -10.26 -9.33
CA VAL A 469 -56.09 -10.37 -10.62
C VAL A 469 -55.44 -11.40 -11.56
N TRP A 470 -54.17 -11.76 -11.32
CA TRP A 470 -53.43 -12.69 -12.18
C TRP A 470 -53.66 -14.18 -11.85
N GLU A 471 -54.08 -14.55 -10.64
CA GLU A 471 -54.38 -15.95 -10.29
C GLU A 471 -55.72 -16.45 -10.86
N ASP A 472 -56.71 -15.57 -11.06
CA ASP A 472 -58.06 -15.99 -11.47
C ASP A 472 -58.24 -16.21 -12.98
N PHE A 473 -57.28 -15.83 -13.84
CA PHE A 473 -57.42 -15.94 -15.31
C PHE A 473 -56.70 -17.14 -15.96
N TYR A 474 -55.85 -17.88 -15.21
CA TYR A 474 -55.11 -19.04 -15.74
C TYR A 474 -55.08 -20.27 -14.81
N GLY A 475 -56.00 -20.39 -13.85
CA GLY A 475 -56.22 -21.61 -13.07
C GLY A 475 -57.24 -22.54 -13.74
N GLU A 476 -56.74 -23.63 -14.34
CA GLU A 476 -57.45 -24.87 -14.74
C GLU A 476 -58.80 -24.73 -15.50
N ASP A 477 -58.71 -24.74 -16.84
CA ASP A 477 -59.27 -25.81 -17.70
C ASP A 477 -58.65 -25.77 -19.12
#